data_AF-A0AAU5CE23-F1
#
_entry.id   AF-A0AAU5CE23-F1
#
_cell.length_a   1.000
_cell.length_b   1.000
_cell.length_c   1.000
_cell.angle_alpha   90.00
_cell.angle_beta   90.00
_cell.angle_gamma   90.00
#
_symmetry.space_group_name_H-M   'P 1'
#
loop_
_entity.id
_entity.type
_entity.pdbx_description
1 polymer ?
#
loop_
_entity_poly.entity_id
_entity_poly.type
_entity_poly.pdbx_seq_one_letter_code
_entity_poly.pdbx_strand_id
1 'polypeptide(L)'
;MADHQEARVTLPSEPVSVSAARRYVARVLAEWGLPDGTDTGETVRLIVSELATNAVQHTFGQSPTFTVDLRLEREEQLRLGVTDSHPRWPQRLPAAVQQDNGRGMVIIRSLAKEYGGRLTVTPTPDGGKTVWIALPWQPPVQH
;
A
#
# COMPACT_ATOMS: atom_id res chain seq x y z
N MET A 1 24.37 -4.26 -12.60
CA MET A 1 23.11 -5.02 -12.40
C MET A 1 22.31 -4.18 -11.44
N ALA A 2 21.13 -3.70 -11.82
CA ALA A 2 20.37 -2.82 -10.93
C ALA A 2 19.81 -3.70 -9.81
N ASP A 3 20.27 -3.51 -8.58
CA ASP A 3 19.71 -4.16 -7.41
C ASP A 3 18.25 -3.72 -7.29
N HIS A 4 17.38 -4.67 -7.60
CA HIS A 4 15.95 -4.50 -7.68
C HIS A 4 15.34 -5.66 -6.92
N GLN A 5 14.71 -5.36 -5.79
CA GLN A 5 14.03 -6.36 -4.98
C GLN A 5 12.53 -6.25 -5.21
N GLU A 6 11.86 -7.38 -5.43
CA GLU A 6 10.41 -7.44 -5.54
C GLU A 6 9.84 -8.51 -4.63
N ALA A 7 8.66 -8.23 -4.09
CA ALA A 7 7.88 -9.20 -3.35
C ALA A 7 6.40 -8.97 -3.62
N ARG A 8 5.63 -10.04 -3.80
CA ARG A 8 4.19 -9.98 -4.05
C ARG A 8 3.42 -11.03 -3.27
N VAL A 9 2.24 -10.67 -2.77
CA VAL A 9 1.28 -11.62 -2.19
C VAL A 9 -0.13 -11.32 -2.69
N THR A 10 -0.89 -12.36 -3.01
CA THR A 10 -2.32 -12.28 -3.29
C THR A 10 -3.09 -12.89 -2.12
N LEU A 11 -4.06 -12.15 -1.60
CA LEU A 11 -4.83 -12.51 -0.41
C LEU A 11 -6.34 -12.47 -0.71
N PRO A 12 -7.16 -13.29 -0.05
CA PRO A 12 -8.62 -13.19 -0.12
C PRO A 12 -9.09 -11.81 0.34
N SER A 13 -10.18 -11.28 -0.23
CA SER A 13 -10.78 -10.01 0.21
C SER A 13 -11.61 -10.18 1.48
N GLU A 14 -10.96 -10.61 2.56
CA GLU A 14 -11.55 -10.85 3.87
C GLU A 14 -10.92 -9.94 4.94
N PRO A 15 -11.65 -9.59 6.02
CA PRO A 15 -11.11 -8.73 7.08
C PRO A 15 -9.79 -9.25 7.69
N VAL A 16 -9.63 -10.57 7.81
CA VAL A 16 -8.39 -11.20 8.32
C VAL A 16 -7.19 -10.92 7.43
N SER A 17 -7.40 -10.73 6.12
CA SER A 17 -6.34 -10.47 5.14
C SER A 17 -5.68 -9.11 5.31
N VAL A 18 -6.34 -8.13 5.96
CA VAL A 18 -5.71 -6.83 6.28
C VAL A 18 -4.51 -7.05 7.21
N SER A 19 -4.69 -7.86 8.25
CA SER A 19 -3.62 -8.21 9.18
C SER A 19 -2.57 -9.13 8.56
N ALA A 20 -2.96 -9.97 7.60
CA ALA A 20 -2.01 -10.78 6.83
C ALA A 20 -1.14 -9.91 5.91
N ALA A 21 -1.74 -8.95 5.19
CA ALA A 21 -1.03 -7.99 4.34
C ALA A 21 -0.02 -7.17 5.15
N ARG A 22 -0.42 -6.63 6.31
CA ARG A 22 0.48 -5.86 7.18
C ARG A 22 1.69 -6.68 7.64
N ARG A 23 1.48 -7.94 8.07
CA ARG A 23 2.56 -8.84 8.49
C ARG A 23 3.48 -9.22 7.34
N TYR A 24 2.91 -9.50 6.17
CA TYR A 24 3.69 -9.79 4.97
C TYR A 24 4.62 -8.62 4.62
N VAL A 25 4.08 -7.40 4.57
CA VAL A 25 4.87 -6.20 4.26
C VAL A 25 5.94 -5.95 5.31
N ALA A 26 5.62 -6.03 6.61
CA ALA A 26 6.60 -5.85 7.67
C ALA A 26 7.79 -6.81 7.55
N ARG A 27 7.52 -8.08 7.26
CA ARG A 27 8.55 -9.09 7.04
C ARG A 27 9.46 -8.75 5.85
N VAL A 28 8.87 -8.39 4.71
CA VAL A 28 9.64 -8.02 3.50
C VAL A 28 10.50 -6.79 3.74
N LEU A 29 9.96 -5.76 4.41
CA LEU A 29 10.71 -4.56 4.75
C LEU A 29 11.91 -4.89 5.65
N ALA A 30 11.72 -5.74 6.66
CA ALA A 30 12.81 -6.18 7.52
C ALA A 30 13.88 -6.98 6.76
N GLU A 31 13.47 -7.87 5.84
CA GLU A 31 14.38 -8.61 4.96
C GLU A 31 15.19 -7.68 4.03
N TRP A 32 14.63 -6.52 3.66
CA TRP A 32 15.30 -5.49 2.85
C TRP A 32 16.11 -4.48 3.66
N GLY A 33 16.13 -4.60 4.99
CA GLY A 33 16.92 -3.74 5.89
C GLY A 33 16.16 -2.56 6.51
N LEU A 34 14.83 -2.57 6.45
CA LEU A 34 13.95 -1.60 7.13
C LEU A 34 13.13 -2.30 8.22
N PRO A 35 13.71 -2.53 9.41
CA PRO A 35 13.04 -3.24 10.50
C PRO A 35 11.91 -2.42 11.14
N ASP A 36 11.17 -3.09 12.01
CA ASP A 36 10.11 -2.49 12.81
C ASP A 36 10.61 -1.33 13.68
N GLY A 37 9.79 -0.29 13.83
CA GLY A 37 10.09 0.89 14.67
C GLY A 37 10.79 2.03 13.91
N THR A 38 11.02 1.86 12.61
CA THR A 38 11.43 2.96 11.73
C THR A 38 10.20 3.75 11.26
N ASP A 39 10.32 5.07 11.18
CA ASP A 39 9.24 5.97 10.72
C ASP A 39 8.72 5.58 9.33
N THR A 40 9.63 5.25 8.41
CA THR A 40 9.29 4.75 7.07
C THR A 40 8.57 3.41 7.13
N GLY A 41 9.02 2.46 7.96
CA GLY A 41 8.39 1.15 8.11
C GLY A 41 6.99 1.24 8.72
N GLU A 42 6.78 2.10 9.70
CA GLU A 42 5.47 2.41 10.27
C GLU A 42 4.53 3.04 9.25
N THR A 43 5.03 4.01 8.49
CA THR A 43 4.27 4.67 7.41
C THR A 43 3.81 3.67 6.36
N VAL A 44 4.71 2.80 5.88
CA VAL A 44 4.36 1.76 4.88
C VAL A 44 3.32 0.78 5.43
N ARG A 45 3.43 0.40 6.71
CA ARG A 45 2.46 -0.50 7.37
C ARG A 45 1.08 0.13 7.51
N LEU A 46 1.01 1.41 7.82
CA LEU A 46 -0.25 2.14 7.88
C LEU A 46 -0.88 2.22 6.49
N ILE A 47 -0.10 2.58 5.47
CA ILE A 47 -0.55 2.67 4.08
C ILE A 47 -1.10 1.34 3.59
N VAL A 48 -0.39 0.22 3.77
CA VAL A 48 -0.91 -1.09 3.33
C VAL A 48 -2.17 -1.49 4.09
N SER A 49 -2.28 -1.15 5.38
CA SER A 49 -3.49 -1.42 6.17
C SER A 49 -4.70 -0.70 5.60
N GLU A 50 -4.56 0.59 5.29
CA GLU A 50 -5.62 1.40 4.70
C GLU A 50 -5.97 0.94 3.27
N LEU A 51 -4.98 0.64 2.44
CA LEU A 51 -5.23 0.16 1.07
C LEU A 51 -5.88 -1.23 1.06
N ALA A 52 -5.43 -2.16 1.90
CA ALA A 52 -6.05 -3.47 2.06
C ALA A 52 -7.47 -3.35 2.63
N THR A 53 -7.70 -2.45 3.60
CA THR A 53 -9.04 -2.19 4.13
C THR A 53 -9.96 -1.67 3.03
N ASN A 54 -9.49 -0.75 2.19
CA ASN A 54 -10.25 -0.28 1.04
C ASN A 54 -10.57 -1.42 0.05
N ALA A 55 -9.60 -2.30 -0.23
CA ALA A 55 -9.81 -3.45 -1.10
C ALA A 55 -10.84 -4.45 -0.53
N VAL A 56 -10.84 -4.68 0.79
CA VAL A 56 -11.81 -5.57 1.45
C VAL A 56 -13.20 -4.93 1.53
N GLN A 57 -13.29 -3.66 1.95
CA GLN A 57 -14.57 -2.99 2.22
C GLN A 57 -15.28 -2.48 0.98
N HIS A 58 -14.54 -1.97 -0.02
CA HIS A 58 -15.14 -1.26 -1.15
C HIS A 58 -15.28 -2.08 -2.43
N THR A 59 -14.88 -3.36 -2.40
CA THR A 59 -15.12 -4.28 -3.52
C THR A 59 -16.46 -5.00 -3.42
N PHE A 60 -17.19 -4.89 -2.28
CA PHE A 60 -18.50 -5.51 -2.05
C PHE A 60 -18.55 -7.00 -2.46
N GLY A 61 -17.45 -7.75 -2.28
CA GLY A 61 -17.35 -9.15 -2.69
C GLY A 61 -17.17 -9.38 -4.20
N GLN A 62 -17.07 -8.33 -5.01
CA GLN A 62 -16.84 -8.41 -6.46
C GLN A 62 -15.37 -8.62 -6.82
N SER A 63 -14.45 -8.37 -5.88
CA SER A 63 -13.04 -8.75 -5.99
C SER A 63 -12.79 -9.88 -4.99
N PRO A 64 -12.67 -11.14 -5.42
CA PRO A 64 -12.47 -12.27 -4.50
C PRO A 64 -11.11 -12.19 -3.79
N THR A 65 -10.15 -11.53 -4.42
CA THR A 65 -8.79 -11.35 -3.92
C THR A 65 -8.30 -9.94 -4.16
N PHE A 66 -7.27 -9.53 -3.41
CA PHE A 66 -6.44 -8.37 -3.74
C PHE A 66 -4.96 -8.79 -3.72
N THR A 67 -4.13 -8.04 -4.42
CA THR A 67 -2.68 -8.27 -4.45
C THR A 67 -1.96 -7.10 -3.79
N VAL A 68 -0.96 -7.39 -2.96
CA VAL A 68 0.05 -6.43 -2.52
C VAL A 68 1.35 -6.68 -3.28
N ASP A 69 1.88 -5.63 -3.91
CA ASP A 69 3.16 -5.61 -4.63
C ASP A 69 4.12 -4.67 -3.90
N LEU A 70 5.35 -5.10 -3.66
CA LEU A 70 6.46 -4.31 -3.13
C LEU A 70 7.60 -4.35 -4.14
N ARG A 71 8.19 -3.20 -4.43
CA ARG A 71 9.37 -3.07 -5.28
C ARG A 71 10.34 -2.08 -4.67
N LEU A 72 11.60 -2.46 -4.50
CA LEU A 72 12.68 -1.55 -4.13
C LEU A 72 13.53 -1.28 -5.37
N GLU A 73 13.42 -0.07 -5.89
CA GLU A 73 14.17 0.37 -7.07
C GLU A 73 15.46 1.06 -6.63
N ARG A 74 16.61 0.49 -7.04
CA ARG A 74 17.96 1.06 -6.84
C ARG A 74 18.32 1.34 -5.38
N GLU A 75 17.68 0.68 -4.43
CA GLU A 75 17.83 0.99 -3.00
C GLU A 75 17.50 2.45 -2.64
N GLU A 76 16.76 3.15 -3.49
CA GLU A 76 16.45 4.58 -3.33
C GLU A 76 14.94 4.83 -3.20
N GLN A 77 14.12 3.95 -3.76
CA GLN A 77 12.67 4.15 -3.80
C GLN A 77 11.92 2.84 -3.57
N LEU A 78 11.11 2.82 -2.52
CA LEU A 78 10.11 1.79 -2.29
C LEU A 78 8.82 2.14 -3.05
N ARG A 79 8.32 1.19 -3.84
CA ARG A 79 6.96 1.23 -4.40
C ARG A 79 6.11 0.13 -3.79
N LEU A 80 5.01 0.53 -3.19
CA LEU A 80 3.95 -0.33 -2.69
C LEU A 80 2.73 -0.20 -3.59
N GLY A 81 2.25 -1.30 -4.15
CA GLY A 81 1.01 -1.39 -4.92
C GLY A 81 -0.01 -2.25 -4.22
N VAL A 82 -1.27 -1.83 -4.23
CA VAL A 82 -2.40 -2.71 -3.91
C VAL A 82 -3.33 -2.76 -5.11
N THR A 83 -3.51 -3.96 -5.65
CA THR A 83 -4.36 -4.24 -6.81
C THR A 83 -5.62 -4.96 -6.39
N ASP A 84 -6.78 -4.47 -6.83
CA ASP A 84 -8.07 -5.16 -6.72
C ASP A 84 -8.76 -5.19 -8.09
N SER A 85 -9.65 -6.16 -8.32
CA SER A 85 -10.33 -6.35 -9.60
C SER A 85 -11.58 -5.47 -9.77
N HIS A 86 -11.81 -4.49 -8.88
CA HIS A 86 -13.00 -3.64 -8.92
C HIS A 86 -12.71 -2.29 -9.61
N PRO A 87 -13.45 -1.92 -10.68
CA PRO A 87 -13.21 -0.70 -11.46
C PRO A 87 -13.46 0.61 -10.71
N ARG A 88 -14.06 0.55 -9.52
CA ARG A 88 -14.37 1.74 -8.73
C ARG A 88 -13.07 2.41 -8.31
N TRP A 89 -12.82 3.59 -8.85
CA TRP A 89 -11.71 4.44 -8.42
C TRP A 89 -11.78 4.70 -6.92
N PRO A 90 -10.63 4.81 -6.23
CA PRO A 90 -10.64 5.12 -4.81
C PRO A 90 -11.38 6.45 -4.63
N GLN A 91 -12.54 6.41 -3.99
CA GLN A 91 -13.40 7.60 -3.94
C GLN A 91 -12.67 8.70 -3.19
N ARG A 92 -12.48 9.85 -3.83
CA ARG A 92 -12.37 11.11 -3.10
C ARG A 92 -13.75 11.35 -2.51
N LEU A 93 -13.97 10.96 -1.26
CA LEU A 93 -15.23 11.31 -0.62
C LEU A 93 -15.28 12.84 -0.45
N PRO A 94 -16.40 13.51 -0.81
CA PRO A 94 -16.59 14.92 -0.50
C PRO A 94 -16.43 15.15 1.00
N ALA A 95 -15.92 16.32 1.40
CA ALA A 95 -15.71 16.69 2.80
C ALA A 95 -16.95 16.52 3.70
N ALA A 96 -18.17 16.45 3.15
CA ALA A 96 -19.38 16.19 3.93
C ALA A 96 -19.52 14.75 4.47
N VAL A 97 -18.79 13.77 3.91
CA VAL A 97 -18.80 12.34 4.35
C VAL A 97 -17.57 12.05 5.23
N GLN A 98 -17.18 13.03 6.05
CA GLN A 98 -15.96 13.02 6.88
C GLN A 98 -16.06 12.18 8.16
N GLN A 99 -17.20 11.54 8.43
CA GLN A 99 -17.44 10.98 9.76
C GLN A 99 -16.79 9.61 9.99
N ASP A 100 -16.69 8.68 9.02
CA ASP A 100 -16.01 7.39 9.31
C ASP A 100 -15.22 6.71 8.15
N ASN A 101 -15.67 6.74 6.88
CA ASN A 101 -15.10 5.86 5.82
C ASN A 101 -14.22 6.55 4.75
N GLY A 102 -13.81 7.81 4.95
CA GLY A 102 -13.14 8.61 3.90
C GLY A 102 -11.77 9.20 4.22
N ARG A 103 -11.26 8.99 5.44
CA ARG A 103 -9.99 9.59 5.87
C ARG A 103 -8.77 8.86 5.33
N GLY A 104 -8.85 7.55 5.08
CA GLY A 104 -7.70 6.73 4.68
C GLY A 104 -6.93 7.29 3.49
N MET A 105 -7.63 7.67 2.42
CA MET A 105 -6.95 8.21 1.22
C MET A 105 -6.38 9.62 1.41
N VAL A 106 -6.96 10.42 2.31
CA VAL A 106 -6.43 11.74 2.68
C VAL A 106 -5.17 11.57 3.53
N ILE A 107 -5.21 10.67 4.51
CA ILE A 107 -4.08 10.33 5.38
C ILE A 107 -2.93 9.77 4.54
N ILE A 108 -3.19 8.79 3.66
CA ILE A 108 -2.16 8.22 2.78
C ILE A 108 -1.53 9.30 1.90
N ARG A 109 -2.32 10.22 1.32
CA ARG A 109 -1.78 11.31 0.48
C ARG A 109 -0.93 12.28 1.28
N SER A 110 -1.36 12.65 2.49
CA SER A 110 -0.61 13.54 3.37
C SER A 110 0.69 12.89 3.81
N LEU A 111 0.66 11.64 4.27
CA LEU A 111 1.84 10.87 4.66
C LEU A 111 2.79 10.67 3.48
N ALA A 112 2.29 10.26 2.32
CA ALA A 112 3.13 10.14 1.13
C ALA A 112 3.82 11.47 0.82
N LYS A 113 3.11 12.59 0.88
CA LYS A 113 3.71 13.92 0.63
C LYS A 113 4.74 14.32 1.69
N GLU A 114 4.46 14.05 2.96
CA GLU A 114 5.34 14.35 4.10
C GLU A 114 6.70 13.63 3.98
N TYR A 115 6.67 12.38 3.53
CA TYR A 115 7.88 11.58 3.29
C TYR A 115 8.46 11.78 1.88
N GLY A 116 8.03 12.77 1.10
CA GLY A 116 8.55 13.04 -0.24
C GLY A 116 8.13 12.04 -1.33
N GLY A 117 7.13 11.21 -1.02
CA GLY A 117 6.54 10.21 -1.90
C GLY A 117 5.40 10.69 -2.79
N ARG A 118 4.83 9.75 -3.55
CA ARG A 118 3.75 10.02 -4.51
C ARG A 118 2.73 8.88 -4.55
N LEU A 119 1.46 9.27 -4.64
CA LEU A 119 0.36 8.35 -4.93
C LEU A 119 -0.02 8.40 -6.41
N THR A 120 -0.13 7.24 -7.04
CA THR A 120 -0.69 7.07 -8.39
C THR A 120 -1.71 5.94 -8.43
N VAL A 121 -2.65 5.99 -9.36
CA VAL A 121 -3.64 4.91 -9.55
C VAL A 121 -3.59 4.53 -11.02
N THR A 122 -3.36 3.25 -11.30
CA THR A 122 -3.28 2.72 -12.67
C THR A 122 -4.40 1.71 -12.88
N PRO A 123 -5.24 1.83 -13.91
CA PRO A 123 -6.22 0.80 -14.25
C PRO A 123 -5.50 -0.50 -14.67
N THR A 124 -6.09 -1.66 -14.39
CA THR A 124 -5.61 -2.94 -14.92
C THR A 124 -6.40 -3.31 -16.18
N PRO A 125 -5.83 -4.14 -17.09
CA PRO A 125 -6.51 -4.57 -18.31
C PRO A 125 -7.85 -5.26 -18.04
N ASP A 126 -7.97 -5.97 -16.92
CA ASP A 126 -9.16 -6.74 -16.52
C ASP A 126 -10.25 -5.88 -15.85
N GLY A 127 -10.13 -4.55 -15.92
CA GLY A 127 -11.10 -3.62 -15.33
C GLY A 127 -10.92 -3.36 -13.84
N GLY A 128 -9.82 -3.82 -13.25
CA GLY A 128 -9.42 -3.47 -11.89
C GLY A 128 -8.58 -2.20 -11.83
N LYS A 129 -7.93 -2.00 -10.69
CA LYS A 129 -7.00 -0.88 -10.48
C LYS A 129 -5.89 -1.28 -9.53
N THR A 130 -4.77 -0.59 -9.64
CA THR A 130 -3.69 -0.64 -8.67
C THR A 130 -3.47 0.74 -8.08
N VAL A 131 -3.51 0.84 -6.75
CA VAL A 131 -3.12 2.04 -6.02
C VAL A 131 -1.66 1.90 -5.64
N TRP A 132 -0.80 2.74 -6.24
CA TRP A 132 0.63 2.76 -6.02
C TRP A 132 1.01 3.91 -5.10
N ILE A 133 1.89 3.62 -4.16
CA ILE A 133 2.59 4.60 -3.33
C ILE A 133 4.09 4.41 -3.53
N ALA A 134 4.76 5.46 -3.97
CA ALA A 134 6.21 5.53 -4.00
C ALA A 134 6.69 6.35 -2.79
N LEU A 135 7.67 5.85 -2.06
CA LEU A 135 8.33 6.53 -0.94
C LEU A 135 9.86 6.44 -1.12
N PRO A 136 10.63 7.46 -0.72
CA PRO A 136 12.07 7.33 -0.58
C PRO A 136 12.43 6.16 0.35
N TRP A 137 13.45 5.40 -0.02
CA TRP A 137 14.01 4.35 0.80
C TRP A 137 15.07 4.94 1.73
N GLN A 138 14.78 4.92 3.03
CA GLN A 138 15.66 5.44 4.07
C GLN A 138 15.84 4.38 5.15
N PRO A 139 16.68 3.35 4.92
CA PRO A 139 16.98 2.37 5.95
C PRO A 139 17.76 3.08 7.07
N PRO A 140 17.59 2.65 8.33
CA PRO A 140 18.38 3.17 9.43
C PRO A 140 19.87 2.98 9.10
N VAL A 141 20.68 4.00 9.38
CA VAL A 141 22.13 3.92 9.20
C VAL A 141 22.63 2.82 10.15
N GLN A 142 23.12 1.70 9.60
CA GLN A 142 23.76 0.66 10.41
C GLN A 142 25.07 1.25 10.94
N HIS A 143 25.12 1.51 12.25
CA HIS A 143 26.34 1.87 12.97
C HIS A 143 27.15 0.63 13.35
#